data_AF-A0A2R4PEF4-F1
#
_entry.id   AF-A0A2R4PEF4-F1
#
_cell.length_a   1.000
_cell.length_b   1.000
_cell.length_c   1.000
_cell.angle_alpha   90.00
_cell.angle_beta   90.00
_cell.angle_gamma   90.00
#
_symmetry.space_group_name_H-M   'P 1'
#
loop_
_entity.id
_entity.type
_entity.pdbx_description
1 polymer ?
#
loop_
_entity_poly.entity_id
_entity_poly.type
_entity_poly.pdbx_seq_one_letter_code
_entity_poly.pdbx_strand_id
1 'polypeptide(L)'
;MARALLIKQGKLNPESVSVKNYQGDLDISIGEKIVFKQNNSQMKVSNGELAKVIGFEKDKFNNPKAMMVQMESDSRIVRVDLKEYDQFKHGYANTIHSSQGMTVDSAYIVASENMNANLTYVALTRHKQNIQINYSALTFATNEKETVKTPDGKVSYDHNYKPVEREVTAFENFKKVLGRSETKEFSTDFTLVESKDNLMKSYLNDHRLHLENKRELFGINSKLYSLTSENKTFTKEEIVSEVRASLKSKALLGDEIVKFNGNMNIAKGELVKLTNDLEIKTGLFKKVTFEKGTELKVIDAYKVKDKPVMKARIKNEEYEIPFNKLNLEYSDKYFNEFKDQSKARFDSRHKTEVYTEFREQLLKQKANAPKDNLNAPNQRIKNPNTPNRNTPKY
;
A
#
# COMPACT_ATOMS: atom_id res chain seq x y z
N MET A 1 -21.69 -9.20 -24.91
CA MET A 1 -21.36 -9.55 -26.31
C MET A 1 -21.54 -11.04 -26.61
N ALA A 2 -20.88 -11.96 -25.89
CA ALA A 2 -21.00 -13.41 -26.16
C ALA A 2 -22.43 -13.95 -26.05
N ARG A 3 -23.17 -13.64 -24.96
CA ARG A 3 -24.59 -14.04 -24.80
C ARG A 3 -25.45 -13.61 -25.98
N ALA A 4 -25.40 -12.32 -26.35
CA ALA A 4 -26.18 -11.77 -27.46
C ALA A 4 -25.89 -12.49 -28.79
N LEU A 5 -24.63 -12.84 -29.06
CA LEU A 5 -24.26 -13.61 -30.25
C LEU A 5 -24.81 -15.04 -30.22
N LEU A 6 -24.72 -15.72 -29.07
CA LEU A 6 -25.25 -17.08 -28.92
C LEU A 6 -26.78 -17.11 -29.04
N ILE A 7 -27.48 -16.10 -28.51
CA ILE A 7 -28.92 -15.94 -28.68
C ILE A 7 -29.25 -15.74 -30.17
N LYS A 8 -28.55 -14.83 -30.85
CA LYS A 8 -28.74 -14.59 -32.29
C LYS A 8 -28.47 -15.84 -33.15
N GLN A 9 -27.55 -16.71 -32.72
CA GLN A 9 -27.26 -17.98 -33.38
C GLN A 9 -28.20 -19.14 -32.98
N GLY A 10 -29.18 -18.90 -32.11
CA GLY A 10 -30.07 -19.94 -31.59
C GLY A 10 -29.38 -20.97 -30.67
N LYS A 11 -28.17 -20.66 -30.19
CA LYS A 11 -27.37 -21.55 -29.31
C LYS A 11 -27.62 -21.31 -27.83
N LEU A 12 -28.26 -20.21 -27.47
CA LEU A 12 -28.65 -19.84 -26.11
C LEU A 12 -30.11 -19.37 -26.12
N ASN A 13 -30.89 -19.79 -25.13
CA ASN A 13 -32.27 -19.33 -25.01
C ASN A 13 -32.29 -17.81 -24.70
N PRO A 14 -33.09 -16.99 -25.41
CA PRO A 14 -33.23 -15.57 -25.09
C PRO A 14 -33.84 -15.30 -23.71
N GLU A 15 -34.67 -16.22 -23.20
CA GLU A 15 -35.26 -16.12 -21.87
C GLU A 15 -34.20 -16.42 -20.80
N SER A 16 -34.09 -15.54 -19.82
CA SER A 16 -33.18 -15.69 -18.67
C SER A 16 -33.95 -15.69 -17.36
N VAL A 17 -33.37 -16.39 -16.39
CA VAL A 17 -33.78 -16.41 -14.99
C VAL A 17 -32.73 -15.68 -14.18
N SER A 18 -33.13 -14.67 -13.42
CA SER A 18 -32.24 -13.96 -12.52
C SER A 18 -31.99 -14.79 -11.27
N VAL A 19 -30.73 -15.10 -10.97
CA VAL A 19 -30.30 -15.84 -9.78
C VAL A 19 -29.24 -15.05 -9.02
N LYS A 20 -29.11 -15.29 -7.71
CA LYS A 20 -28.03 -14.67 -6.94
C LYS A 20 -26.76 -15.50 -7.00
N ASN A 21 -25.65 -14.83 -7.26
CA ASN A 21 -24.31 -15.36 -7.09
C ASN A 21 -23.51 -14.49 -6.08
N TYR A 22 -22.25 -14.85 -5.85
CA TYR A 22 -21.33 -14.12 -4.97
C TYR A 22 -21.03 -12.66 -5.36
N GLN A 23 -21.42 -12.23 -6.57
CA GLN A 23 -21.26 -10.86 -7.08
C GLN A 23 -22.60 -10.09 -7.16
N GLY A 24 -23.73 -10.72 -6.79
CA GLY A 24 -25.06 -10.13 -6.88
C GLY A 24 -25.97 -10.90 -7.84
N ASP A 25 -26.88 -10.18 -8.49
CA ASP A 25 -27.84 -10.79 -9.42
C ASP A 25 -27.14 -11.12 -10.76
N LEU A 26 -27.44 -12.32 -11.27
CA LEU A 26 -26.87 -12.87 -12.49
C LEU A 26 -27.96 -13.50 -13.34
N ASP A 27 -28.12 -13.01 -14.56
CA ASP A 27 -29.10 -13.56 -15.50
C ASP A 27 -28.56 -14.81 -16.20
N ILE A 28 -29.20 -15.95 -15.96
CA ILE A 28 -28.81 -17.25 -16.52
C ILE A 28 -29.93 -17.78 -17.41
N SER A 29 -29.59 -18.22 -18.63
CA SER A 29 -30.52 -18.90 -19.53
C SER A 29 -30.30 -20.42 -19.56
N ILE A 30 -31.27 -21.18 -20.06
CA ILE A 30 -31.01 -22.58 -20.42
C ILE A 30 -30.01 -22.59 -21.58
N GLY A 31 -28.96 -23.40 -21.45
CA GLY A 31 -27.82 -23.46 -22.35
C GLY A 31 -26.65 -22.55 -21.96
N GLU A 32 -26.78 -21.78 -20.88
CA GLU A 32 -25.73 -20.88 -20.39
C GLU A 32 -24.48 -21.66 -20.01
N LYS A 33 -23.30 -21.13 -20.33
CA LYS A 33 -22.04 -21.67 -19.85
C LYS A 33 -21.67 -20.98 -18.55
N ILE A 34 -21.41 -21.75 -17.50
CA ILE A 34 -20.97 -21.24 -16.20
C ILE A 34 -19.62 -21.85 -15.82
N VAL A 35 -18.94 -21.19 -14.88
CA VAL A 35 -17.72 -21.69 -14.23
C VAL A 35 -17.91 -21.65 -12.71
N PHE A 36 -17.55 -22.75 -12.05
CA PHE A 36 -17.54 -22.84 -10.60
C PHE A 36 -16.35 -22.06 -10.01
N LYS A 37 -16.56 -21.35 -8.91
CA LYS A 37 -15.56 -20.48 -8.26
C LYS A 37 -15.10 -20.97 -6.89
N GLN A 38 -15.76 -21.99 -6.34
CA GLN A 38 -15.39 -22.61 -5.09
C GLN A 38 -15.56 -24.13 -5.16
N ASN A 39 -14.66 -24.88 -4.54
CA ASN A 39 -14.80 -26.34 -4.45
C ASN A 39 -16.01 -26.69 -3.58
N ASN A 40 -16.76 -27.73 -3.96
CA ASN A 40 -17.79 -28.32 -3.13
C ASN A 40 -17.70 -29.85 -3.22
N SER A 41 -17.39 -30.49 -2.09
CA SER A 41 -17.16 -31.94 -2.01
C SER A 41 -18.43 -32.75 -2.20
N GLN A 42 -19.59 -32.25 -1.76
CA GLN A 42 -20.88 -32.95 -1.88
C GLN A 42 -21.35 -32.99 -3.33
N MET A 43 -21.28 -31.86 -4.04
CA MET A 43 -21.59 -31.80 -5.47
C MET A 43 -20.50 -32.42 -6.36
N LYS A 44 -19.31 -32.67 -5.79
CA LYS A 44 -18.09 -33.08 -6.49
C LYS A 44 -17.76 -32.11 -7.61
N VAL A 45 -17.72 -30.82 -7.29
CA VAL A 45 -17.32 -29.77 -8.24
C VAL A 45 -16.08 -29.05 -7.72
N SER A 46 -15.23 -28.62 -8.64
CA SER A 46 -13.98 -27.92 -8.35
C SER A 46 -13.97 -26.51 -8.95
N ASN A 47 -13.27 -25.57 -8.30
CA ASN A 47 -13.05 -24.22 -8.82
C ASN A 47 -12.36 -24.29 -10.19
N GLY A 48 -12.95 -23.63 -11.18
CA GLY A 48 -12.50 -23.61 -12.56
C GLY A 48 -13.22 -24.61 -13.47
N GLU A 49 -13.99 -25.56 -12.94
CA GLU A 49 -14.78 -26.47 -13.77
C GLU A 49 -15.91 -25.72 -14.49
N LEU A 50 -16.09 -26.06 -15.77
CA LEU A 50 -17.11 -25.50 -16.63
C LEU A 50 -18.32 -26.44 -16.67
N ALA A 51 -19.50 -25.84 -16.72
CA ALA A 51 -20.74 -26.57 -16.87
C ALA A 51 -21.73 -25.78 -17.74
N LYS A 52 -22.63 -26.51 -18.37
CA LYS A 52 -23.75 -25.96 -19.15
C LYS A 52 -25.03 -26.07 -18.35
N VAL A 53 -25.77 -24.98 -18.22
CA VAL A 53 -27.07 -24.98 -17.57
C VAL A 53 -28.07 -25.69 -18.46
N ILE A 54 -28.75 -26.70 -17.92
CA ILE A 54 -29.72 -27.52 -18.67
C ILE A 54 -31.14 -27.37 -18.14
N GLY A 55 -31.33 -26.75 -16.98
CA GLY A 55 -32.65 -26.46 -16.44
C GLY A 55 -32.62 -25.86 -15.04
N PHE A 56 -33.80 -25.52 -14.54
CA PHE A 56 -34.00 -25.00 -13.19
C PHE A 56 -35.10 -25.80 -12.48
N GLU A 57 -34.85 -26.15 -11.23
CA GLU A 57 -35.89 -26.58 -10.30
C GLU A 57 -36.52 -25.33 -9.68
N LYS A 58 -37.83 -25.22 -9.75
CA LYS A 58 -38.58 -24.09 -9.20
C LYS A 58 -39.29 -24.46 -7.90
N ASP A 59 -39.45 -23.49 -7.01
CA ASP A 59 -40.26 -23.64 -5.80
C ASP A 59 -41.77 -23.49 -6.07
N LYS A 60 -42.59 -23.53 -5.01
CA LYS A 60 -44.05 -23.39 -5.08
C LYS A 60 -44.51 -22.02 -5.60
N PHE A 61 -43.64 -21.02 -5.58
CA PHE A 61 -43.89 -19.65 -6.05
C PHE A 61 -43.28 -19.41 -7.43
N ASN A 62 -42.86 -20.48 -8.14
CA ASN A 62 -42.25 -20.42 -9.46
C ASN A 62 -40.89 -19.69 -9.49
N ASN A 63 -40.22 -19.54 -8.33
CA ASN A 63 -38.88 -18.98 -8.23
C ASN A 63 -37.82 -20.07 -8.41
N PRO A 64 -36.64 -19.76 -8.99
CA PRO A 64 -35.54 -20.72 -9.12
C PRO A 64 -35.02 -21.12 -7.73
N LYS A 65 -35.16 -22.41 -7.39
CA LYS A 65 -34.66 -23.01 -6.15
C LYS A 65 -33.31 -23.68 -6.36
N ALA A 66 -33.16 -24.39 -7.47
CA ALA A 66 -31.90 -25.01 -7.84
C ALA A 66 -31.68 -24.94 -9.35
N MET A 67 -30.42 -25.02 -9.74
CA MET A 67 -29.99 -25.05 -11.14
C MET A 67 -29.43 -26.45 -11.45
N MET A 68 -29.87 -27.03 -12.56
CA MET A 68 -29.32 -28.29 -13.08
C MET A 68 -28.29 -27.97 -14.14
N VAL A 69 -27.09 -28.51 -13.97
CA VAL A 69 -25.97 -28.26 -14.89
C VAL A 69 -25.35 -29.57 -15.35
N GLN A 70 -24.93 -29.61 -16.61
CA GLN A 70 -24.13 -30.68 -17.19
C GLN A 70 -22.66 -30.25 -17.20
N MET A 71 -21.80 -31.01 -16.53
CA MET A 71 -20.36 -30.75 -16.50
C MET A 71 -19.76 -30.94 -17.89
N GLU A 72 -18.86 -30.04 -18.33
CA GLU A 72 -18.21 -30.18 -19.65
C GLU A 72 -17.15 -31.29 -19.68
N SER A 73 -16.57 -31.63 -18.51
CA SER A 73 -15.47 -32.61 -18.40
C SER A 73 -15.93 -34.05 -18.52
N ASP A 74 -17.03 -34.42 -17.87
CA ASP A 74 -17.50 -35.81 -17.73
C ASP A 74 -19.00 -36.00 -18.07
N SER A 75 -19.67 -34.94 -18.56
CA SER A 75 -21.11 -34.93 -18.90
C SER A 75 -22.06 -35.25 -17.74
N ARG A 76 -21.58 -35.31 -16.49
CA ARG A 76 -22.39 -35.62 -15.32
C ARG A 76 -23.36 -34.47 -15.03
N ILE A 77 -24.56 -34.80 -14.57
CA ILE A 77 -25.54 -33.81 -14.13
C ILE A 77 -25.36 -33.51 -12.65
N VAL A 78 -25.25 -32.23 -12.33
CA VAL A 78 -25.11 -31.71 -10.97
C VAL A 78 -26.28 -30.79 -10.66
N ARG A 79 -26.92 -31.03 -9.51
CA ARG A 79 -27.90 -30.12 -8.92
C ARG A 79 -27.16 -29.12 -8.06
N VAL A 80 -27.28 -27.84 -8.40
CA VAL A 80 -26.74 -26.70 -7.64
C VAL A 80 -27.88 -26.05 -6.88
N ASP A 81 -27.93 -26.23 -5.57
CA ASP A 81 -28.90 -25.53 -4.74
C ASP A 81 -28.52 -24.04 -4.64
N LEU A 82 -29.37 -23.15 -5.16
CA LEU A 82 -29.06 -21.72 -5.27
C LEU A 82 -29.07 -21.01 -3.91
N LYS A 83 -29.57 -21.67 -2.86
CA LYS A 83 -29.51 -21.15 -1.48
C LYS A 83 -28.21 -21.57 -0.78
N GLU A 84 -27.67 -22.73 -1.12
CA GLU A 84 -26.49 -23.30 -0.46
C GLU A 84 -25.18 -23.03 -1.22
N TYR A 85 -25.27 -22.72 -2.51
CA TYR A 85 -24.10 -22.49 -3.35
C TYR A 85 -24.33 -21.36 -4.36
N ASP A 86 -23.58 -20.26 -4.18
CA ASP A 86 -23.64 -19.04 -4.99
C ASP A 86 -22.31 -18.74 -5.71
N GLN A 87 -21.32 -19.64 -5.59
CA GLN A 87 -19.95 -19.43 -6.07
C GLN A 87 -19.78 -19.85 -7.52
N PHE A 88 -20.48 -19.17 -8.44
CA PHE A 88 -20.37 -19.38 -9.87
C PHE A 88 -20.52 -18.07 -10.65
N LYS A 89 -20.08 -18.05 -11.90
CA LYS A 89 -20.28 -16.93 -12.83
C LYS A 89 -20.38 -17.44 -14.27
N HIS A 90 -20.68 -16.56 -15.22
CA HIS A 90 -20.59 -16.92 -16.65
C HIS A 90 -19.20 -17.45 -17.02
N GLY A 91 -19.17 -18.54 -17.77
CA GLY A 91 -17.97 -19.23 -18.24
C GLY A 91 -17.52 -18.85 -19.66
N TYR A 92 -17.99 -17.70 -20.19
CA TYR A 92 -17.61 -17.24 -21.54
C TYR A 92 -16.23 -16.59 -21.62
N ALA A 93 -15.72 -16.09 -20.50
CA ALA A 93 -14.45 -15.40 -20.45
C ALA A 93 -13.68 -15.85 -19.20
N ASN A 94 -12.48 -16.35 -19.43
CA ASN A 94 -11.54 -16.79 -18.40
C ASN A 94 -10.31 -15.91 -18.43
N THR A 95 -9.65 -15.77 -17.29
CA THR A 95 -8.35 -15.10 -17.25
C THR A 95 -7.29 -16.01 -17.86
N ILE A 96 -6.20 -15.42 -18.36
CA ILE A 96 -5.06 -16.17 -18.93
C ILE A 96 -4.54 -17.21 -17.92
N HIS A 97 -4.49 -16.84 -16.62
CA HIS A 97 -4.08 -17.74 -15.54
C HIS A 97 -5.01 -18.94 -15.38
N SER A 98 -6.34 -18.73 -15.36
CA SER A 98 -7.30 -19.83 -15.24
C SER A 98 -7.34 -20.73 -16.47
N SER A 99 -6.81 -20.26 -17.60
CA SER A 99 -6.73 -21.02 -18.85
C SER A 99 -5.40 -21.74 -19.04
N GLN A 100 -4.52 -21.76 -18.03
CA GLN A 100 -3.23 -22.42 -18.13
C GLN A 100 -3.40 -23.93 -18.32
N GLY A 101 -2.73 -24.49 -19.33
CA GLY A 101 -2.86 -25.91 -19.71
C GLY A 101 -4.07 -26.22 -20.59
N MET A 102 -5.00 -25.28 -20.76
CA MET A 102 -6.11 -25.46 -21.71
C MET A 102 -5.61 -25.32 -23.15
N THR A 103 -6.27 -26.03 -24.05
CA THR A 103 -6.09 -25.90 -25.51
C THR A 103 -7.47 -25.82 -26.16
N VAL A 104 -7.67 -24.88 -27.07
CA VAL A 104 -8.93 -24.60 -27.78
C VAL A 104 -8.68 -24.46 -29.27
N ASP A 105 -9.67 -24.73 -30.12
CA ASP A 105 -9.50 -24.57 -31.57
C ASP A 105 -9.35 -23.10 -31.97
N SER A 106 -10.17 -22.23 -31.37
CA SER A 106 -10.16 -20.78 -31.58
C SER A 106 -10.00 -20.04 -30.25
N ALA A 107 -9.02 -19.14 -30.15
CA ALA A 107 -8.84 -18.26 -28.99
C ALA A 107 -9.18 -16.80 -29.33
N TYR A 108 -10.09 -16.22 -28.54
CA TYR A 108 -10.43 -14.79 -28.60
C TYR A 108 -9.89 -14.11 -27.35
N ILE A 109 -8.87 -13.27 -27.53
CA ILE A 109 -8.15 -12.61 -26.46
C ILE A 109 -8.57 -11.15 -26.44
N VAL A 110 -8.88 -10.65 -25.24
CA VAL A 110 -9.01 -9.21 -24.99
C VAL A 110 -7.76 -8.79 -24.25
N ALA A 111 -6.93 -7.99 -24.91
CA ALA A 111 -5.68 -7.53 -24.35
C ALA A 111 -5.91 -6.43 -23.32
N SER A 112 -5.06 -6.41 -22.30
CA SER A 112 -5.02 -5.36 -21.29
C SER A 112 -3.60 -4.83 -21.11
N GLU A 113 -3.48 -3.63 -20.54
CA GLU A 113 -2.20 -2.97 -20.24
C GLU A 113 -1.28 -3.77 -19.31
N ASN A 114 -1.85 -4.68 -18.50
CA ASN A 114 -1.12 -5.53 -17.57
C ASN A 114 -0.52 -6.78 -18.24
N MET A 115 -0.70 -6.96 -19.55
CA MET A 115 -0.05 -8.04 -20.29
C MET A 115 1.45 -7.76 -20.48
N ASN A 116 2.21 -8.83 -20.65
CA ASN A 116 3.64 -8.82 -20.98
C ASN A 116 3.94 -9.96 -21.96
N ALA A 117 5.19 -10.13 -22.38
CA ALA A 117 5.58 -11.19 -23.31
C ALA A 117 5.19 -12.59 -22.82
N ASN A 118 5.28 -12.86 -21.52
CA ASN A 118 4.96 -14.17 -20.94
C ASN A 118 3.45 -14.45 -20.96
N LEU A 119 2.62 -13.49 -20.50
CA LEU A 119 1.17 -13.61 -20.53
C LEU A 119 0.64 -13.66 -21.95
N THR A 120 1.24 -12.89 -22.85
CA THR A 120 0.98 -12.96 -24.29
C THR A 120 1.27 -14.36 -24.79
N TYR A 121 2.48 -14.88 -24.58
CA TYR A 121 2.84 -16.24 -24.98
C TYR A 121 1.86 -17.30 -24.44
N VAL A 122 1.53 -17.25 -23.15
CA VAL A 122 0.58 -18.17 -22.51
C VAL A 122 -0.82 -18.04 -23.09
N ALA A 123 -1.27 -16.85 -23.47
CA ALA A 123 -2.58 -16.64 -24.10
C ALA A 123 -2.60 -17.09 -25.55
N LEU A 124 -1.56 -16.75 -26.32
CA LEU A 124 -1.43 -17.13 -27.72
C LEU A 124 -1.31 -18.66 -27.83
N THR A 125 -0.56 -19.34 -26.98
CA THR A 125 -0.39 -20.81 -27.08
C THR A 125 -1.63 -21.65 -26.74
N ARG A 126 -2.79 -21.01 -26.48
CA ARG A 126 -4.05 -21.73 -26.25
C ARG A 126 -4.76 -22.15 -27.52
N HIS A 127 -4.56 -21.47 -28.65
CA HIS A 127 -5.24 -21.82 -29.90
C HIS A 127 -4.54 -22.94 -30.67
N LYS A 128 -5.32 -23.77 -31.36
CA LYS A 128 -4.81 -24.74 -32.36
C LYS A 128 -4.91 -24.24 -33.79
N GLN A 129 -5.98 -23.51 -34.10
CA GLN A 129 -6.31 -23.15 -35.48
C GLN A 129 -6.41 -21.64 -35.66
N ASN A 130 -7.27 -20.98 -34.87
CA ASN A 130 -7.58 -19.56 -35.06
C ASN A 130 -7.28 -18.74 -33.82
N ILE A 131 -6.79 -17.52 -34.04
CA ILE A 131 -6.57 -16.56 -32.96
C ILE A 131 -7.03 -15.17 -33.36
N GLN A 132 -7.69 -14.49 -32.43
CA GLN A 132 -8.04 -13.09 -32.56
C GLN A 132 -7.68 -12.36 -31.28
N ILE A 133 -6.88 -11.30 -31.40
CA ILE A 133 -6.54 -10.41 -30.28
C ILE A 133 -7.27 -9.10 -30.51
N ASN A 134 -8.07 -8.70 -29.53
CA ASN A 134 -8.82 -7.46 -29.53
C ASN A 134 -8.23 -6.55 -28.46
N TYR A 135 -8.09 -5.27 -28.77
CA TYR A 135 -7.65 -4.26 -27.81
C TYR A 135 -8.53 -3.02 -27.93
N SER A 136 -8.63 -2.27 -26.85
CA SER A 136 -9.29 -0.97 -26.86
C SER A 136 -8.27 0.11 -27.19
N ALA A 137 -8.52 0.90 -28.24
CA ALA A 137 -7.67 2.04 -28.57
C ALA A 137 -7.58 3.04 -27.41
N LEU A 138 -8.65 3.18 -26.60
CA LEU A 138 -8.67 4.02 -25.41
C LEU A 138 -7.75 3.48 -24.31
N THR A 139 -7.77 2.16 -24.06
CA THR A 139 -6.92 1.52 -23.04
C THR A 139 -5.44 1.62 -23.39
N PHE A 140 -5.10 1.60 -24.67
CA PHE A 140 -3.70 1.67 -25.13
C PHE A 140 -3.29 3.07 -25.61
N ALA A 141 -4.12 4.10 -25.40
CA ALA A 141 -3.73 5.47 -25.67
C ALA A 141 -2.55 5.89 -24.76
N THR A 142 -1.60 6.64 -25.30
CA THR A 142 -0.40 7.08 -24.55
C THR A 142 0.05 8.46 -25.03
N ASN A 143 0.69 9.21 -24.14
CA ASN A 143 1.36 10.47 -24.46
C ASN A 143 2.83 10.27 -24.85
N GLU A 144 3.29 9.02 -24.96
CA GLU A 144 4.63 8.71 -25.42
C GLU A 144 4.87 9.26 -26.83
N LYS A 145 6.07 9.79 -27.02
CA LYS A 145 6.59 10.17 -28.32
C LYS A 145 7.78 9.32 -28.67
N GLU A 146 7.92 9.01 -29.94
CA GLU A 146 9.09 8.33 -30.48
C GLU A 146 9.80 9.18 -31.49
N THR A 147 11.13 9.08 -31.47
CA THR A 147 11.96 9.70 -32.48
C THR A 147 11.72 9.00 -33.82
N VAL A 148 11.40 9.79 -34.84
CA VAL A 148 11.24 9.32 -36.22
C VAL A 148 12.59 8.82 -36.70
N LYS A 149 12.58 7.61 -37.27
CA LYS A 149 13.77 7.00 -37.86
C LYS A 149 13.62 6.91 -39.38
N THR A 150 14.72 7.08 -40.08
CA THR A 150 14.84 6.82 -41.52
C THR A 150 14.76 5.32 -41.82
N PRO A 151 14.56 4.90 -43.08
CA PRO A 151 14.52 3.48 -43.45
C PRO A 151 15.80 2.68 -43.08
N ASP A 152 16.96 3.34 -43.02
CA ASP A 152 18.23 2.75 -42.55
C ASP A 152 18.38 2.78 -41.01
N GLY A 153 17.34 3.21 -40.28
CA GLY A 153 17.25 3.14 -38.82
C GLY A 153 17.88 4.32 -38.06
N LYS A 154 18.39 5.34 -38.76
CA LYS A 154 18.97 6.54 -38.13
C LYS A 154 17.90 7.53 -37.69
N VAL A 155 18.21 8.36 -36.70
CA VAL A 155 17.31 9.41 -36.20
C VAL A 155 17.16 10.53 -37.23
N SER A 156 15.92 10.94 -37.49
CA SER A 156 15.60 12.11 -38.32
C SER A 156 15.68 13.39 -37.49
N TYR A 157 16.21 14.47 -38.08
CA TYR A 157 16.34 15.79 -37.46
C TYR A 157 15.60 16.86 -38.27
N ASP A 158 15.05 17.87 -37.58
CA ASP A 158 14.46 19.05 -38.22
C ASP A 158 15.52 20.07 -38.68
N HIS A 159 15.08 21.19 -39.27
CA HIS A 159 15.97 22.26 -39.77
C HIS A 159 16.76 22.98 -38.67
N ASN A 160 16.43 22.77 -37.40
CA ASN A 160 17.14 23.30 -36.24
C ASN A 160 17.99 22.23 -35.53
N TYR A 161 18.25 21.09 -36.20
CA TYR A 161 19.00 19.95 -35.66
C TYR A 161 18.36 19.33 -34.40
N LYS A 162 17.03 19.41 -34.24
CA LYS A 162 16.31 18.71 -33.17
C LYS A 162 15.75 17.38 -33.68
N PRO A 163 15.80 16.29 -32.89
CA PRO A 163 15.18 15.02 -33.28
C PRO A 163 13.69 15.20 -33.56
N VAL A 164 13.24 14.70 -34.71
CA VAL A 164 11.83 14.73 -35.07
C VAL A 164 11.10 13.70 -34.22
N GLU A 165 10.07 14.12 -33.50
CA GLU A 165 9.24 13.26 -32.68
C GLU A 165 7.85 13.10 -33.29
N ARG A 166 7.27 11.91 -33.13
CA ARG A 166 5.87 11.64 -33.44
C ARG A 166 5.19 10.96 -32.26
N GLU A 167 3.88 11.12 -32.16
CA GLU A 167 3.08 10.43 -31.15
C GLU A 167 3.03 8.92 -31.43
N VAL A 168 3.08 8.14 -30.35
CA VAL A 168 2.90 6.69 -30.39
C VAL A 168 1.41 6.39 -30.49
N THR A 169 1.02 5.69 -31.55
CA THR A 169 -0.38 5.28 -31.71
C THR A 169 -0.76 4.19 -30.72
N ALA A 170 -2.07 4.04 -30.43
CA ALA A 170 -2.54 2.98 -29.54
C ALA A 170 -2.16 1.57 -30.01
N PHE A 171 -2.09 1.34 -31.33
CA PHE A 171 -1.65 0.06 -31.87
C PHE A 171 -0.15 -0.19 -31.64
N GLU A 172 0.68 0.85 -31.75
CA GLU A 172 2.12 0.74 -31.47
C GLU A 172 2.37 0.48 -29.99
N ASN A 173 1.67 1.20 -29.11
CA ASN A 173 1.72 0.95 -27.67
C ASN A 173 1.25 -0.47 -27.32
N PHE A 174 0.14 -0.93 -27.92
CA PHE A 174 -0.33 -2.31 -27.79
C PHE A 174 0.75 -3.34 -28.14
N LYS A 175 1.44 -3.18 -29.28
CA LYS A 175 2.55 -4.08 -29.66
C LYS A 175 3.69 -4.04 -28.65
N LYS A 176 4.07 -2.86 -28.16
CA LYS A 176 5.11 -2.72 -27.13
C LYS A 176 4.75 -3.46 -25.85
N VAL A 177 3.53 -3.27 -25.35
CA VAL A 177 3.05 -3.90 -24.11
C VAL A 177 3.07 -5.43 -24.24
N LEU A 178 2.53 -5.97 -25.34
CA LEU A 178 2.53 -7.41 -25.56
C LEU A 178 3.94 -8.00 -25.70
N GLY A 179 4.88 -7.24 -26.28
CA GLY A 179 6.27 -7.65 -26.47
C GLY A 179 7.18 -7.38 -25.27
N ARG A 180 6.69 -6.71 -24.21
CA ARG A 180 7.50 -6.32 -23.06
C ARG A 180 8.00 -7.56 -22.34
N SER A 181 9.28 -7.85 -22.46
CA SER A 181 9.95 -8.82 -21.60
C SER A 181 9.96 -8.29 -20.17
N GLU A 182 9.52 -9.11 -19.22
CA GLU A 182 9.93 -8.90 -17.84
C GLU A 182 11.42 -9.19 -17.76
N THR A 183 12.25 -8.15 -17.76
CA THR A 183 13.53 -8.26 -17.08
C THR A 183 13.19 -8.48 -15.61
N LYS A 184 13.15 -9.74 -15.19
CA LYS A 184 13.38 -10.06 -13.79
C LYS A 184 14.82 -9.66 -13.56
N GLU A 185 15.05 -8.40 -13.22
CA GLU A 185 16.25 -8.05 -12.48
C GLU A 185 16.23 -8.96 -11.25
N PHE A 186 17.09 -9.98 -11.25
CA PHE A 186 17.58 -10.49 -9.99
C PHE A 186 18.43 -9.38 -9.42
N SER A 187 17.73 -8.43 -8.82
CA SER A 187 18.35 -7.43 -8.00
C SER A 187 18.57 -8.06 -6.63
N THR A 188 19.80 -8.02 -6.14
CA THR A 188 20.08 -8.14 -4.70
C THR A 188 19.62 -6.90 -3.92
N ASP A 189 19.04 -5.91 -4.61
CA ASP A 189 18.44 -4.72 -4.03
C ASP A 189 17.02 -5.04 -3.52
N PHE A 190 16.86 -5.01 -2.19
CA PHE A 190 15.64 -5.36 -1.47
C PHE A 190 14.43 -4.48 -1.84
N THR A 191 14.64 -3.36 -2.53
CA THR A 191 13.64 -2.36 -2.92
C THR A 191 12.70 -2.81 -4.06
N LEU A 192 13.16 -3.70 -4.97
CA LEU A 192 12.34 -4.22 -6.08
C LEU A 192 11.36 -5.32 -5.63
N VAL A 193 11.70 -6.03 -4.54
CA VAL A 193 10.80 -6.97 -3.84
C VAL A 193 9.72 -6.19 -3.07
N GLU A 194 10.09 -5.07 -2.46
CA GLU A 194 9.21 -4.19 -1.70
C GLU A 194 8.15 -3.51 -2.58
N SER A 195 8.50 -3.09 -3.81
CA SER A 195 7.53 -2.51 -4.76
C SER A 195 6.47 -3.51 -5.23
N LYS A 196 6.85 -4.78 -5.41
CA LYS A 196 5.93 -5.89 -5.77
C LYS A 196 5.03 -6.30 -4.59
N ASP A 197 5.55 -6.22 -3.36
CA ASP A 197 4.80 -6.42 -2.12
C ASP A 197 3.84 -5.24 -1.84
N ASN A 198 4.23 -4.02 -2.22
CA ASN A 198 3.39 -2.81 -2.15
C ASN A 198 2.26 -2.82 -3.19
N LEU A 199 2.48 -3.33 -4.40
CA LEU A 199 1.43 -3.53 -5.40
C LEU A 199 0.38 -4.55 -4.93
N MET A 200 0.82 -5.63 -4.28
CA MET A 200 -0.05 -6.64 -3.64
C MET A 200 -0.81 -6.06 -2.43
N LYS A 201 -0.17 -5.19 -1.63
CA LYS A 201 -0.83 -4.44 -0.53
C LYS A 201 -1.82 -3.40 -1.03
N SER A 202 -1.57 -2.75 -2.17
CA SER A 202 -2.50 -1.79 -2.80
C SER A 202 -3.74 -2.49 -3.33
N TYR A 203 -3.58 -3.67 -3.95
CA TYR A 203 -4.70 -4.52 -4.40
C TYR A 203 -5.57 -5.02 -3.23
N LEU A 204 -4.97 -5.32 -2.07
CA LEU A 204 -5.69 -5.62 -0.82
C LEU A 204 -6.37 -4.38 -0.19
N ASN A 205 -5.86 -3.17 -0.46
CA ASN A 205 -6.43 -1.90 0.00
C ASN A 205 -7.68 -1.49 -0.80
N ASP A 206 -7.68 -1.68 -2.12
CA ASP A 206 -8.84 -1.41 -2.97
C ASP A 206 -10.03 -2.32 -2.65
N HIS A 207 -9.79 -3.56 -2.21
CA HIS A 207 -10.84 -4.45 -1.69
C HIS A 207 -11.25 -4.17 -0.23
N ARG A 208 -10.50 -3.32 0.51
CA ARG A 208 -10.91 -2.79 1.83
C ARG A 208 -11.88 -1.61 1.74
N LEU A 209 -12.01 -0.92 0.60
CA LEU A 209 -13.05 0.10 0.39
C LEU A 209 -14.47 -0.46 0.60
N HIS A 210 -14.69 -1.76 0.36
CA HIS A 210 -15.98 -2.39 0.62
C HIS A 210 -16.28 -2.63 2.11
N LEU A 211 -15.23 -2.64 2.95
CA LEU A 211 -15.30 -2.62 4.41
C LEU A 211 -15.47 -1.21 4.97
N GLU A 212 -15.18 -0.14 4.20
CA GLU A 212 -15.37 1.25 4.63
C GLU A 212 -16.84 1.60 4.84
N ASN A 213 -17.75 1.05 4.05
CA ASN A 213 -19.20 1.20 4.27
C ASN A 213 -19.68 0.56 5.59
N LYS A 214 -18.89 -0.35 6.19
CA LYS A 214 -19.17 -0.92 7.52
C LYS A 214 -18.50 -0.14 8.67
N ARG A 215 -17.66 0.86 8.38
CA ARG A 215 -16.82 1.59 9.37
C ARG A 215 -17.44 2.87 9.92
N GLU A 216 -18.46 3.44 9.27
CA GLU A 216 -19.29 4.50 9.89
C GLU A 216 -19.90 4.02 11.22
N LEU A 217 -20.13 2.72 11.37
CA LEU A 217 -20.68 2.13 12.59
C LEU A 217 -19.76 2.17 13.83
N PHE A 218 -18.45 2.47 13.70
CA PHE A 218 -17.48 2.28 14.81
C PHE A 218 -16.60 3.49 15.18
N GLY A 219 -16.97 4.73 14.84
CA GLY A 219 -16.52 5.93 15.57
C GLY A 219 -15.02 6.30 15.54
N ILE A 220 -14.23 5.80 14.58
CA ILE A 220 -12.77 6.02 14.51
C ILE A 220 -12.36 7.44 14.05
N ASN A 221 -13.32 8.27 13.59
CA ASN A 221 -13.01 9.46 12.80
C ASN A 221 -12.69 10.75 13.58
N SER A 222 -12.95 10.83 14.88
CA SER A 222 -12.71 12.07 15.64
C SER A 222 -11.21 12.34 15.90
N LYS A 223 -10.43 11.28 16.11
CA LYS A 223 -8.99 11.39 16.44
C LYS A 223 -8.12 11.60 15.21
N LEU A 224 -8.52 11.03 14.07
CA LEU A 224 -7.86 11.25 12.78
C LEU A 224 -8.02 12.72 12.33
N TYR A 225 -9.23 13.28 12.49
CA TYR A 225 -9.50 14.69 12.18
C TYR A 225 -8.65 15.67 13.00
N SER A 226 -8.38 15.36 14.27
CA SER A 226 -7.47 16.17 15.10
C SER A 226 -6.00 16.11 14.68
N LEU A 227 -5.58 15.03 14.00
CA LEU A 227 -4.20 14.81 13.56
C LEU A 227 -3.91 15.41 12.18
N THR A 228 -4.96 15.63 11.38
CA THR A 228 -4.85 16.09 9.98
C THR A 228 -5.40 17.49 9.75
N SER A 229 -5.91 18.18 10.78
CA SER A 229 -6.38 19.55 10.60
C SER A 229 -5.21 20.54 10.64
N GLU A 230 -5.25 21.54 9.76
CA GLU A 230 -4.24 22.60 9.60
C GLU A 230 -4.08 23.50 10.85
N ASN A 231 -4.86 23.27 11.91
CA ASN A 231 -4.91 24.05 13.14
C ASN A 231 -4.34 23.30 14.35
N LYS A 232 -3.26 22.52 14.17
CA LYS A 232 -2.59 21.89 15.32
C LYS A 232 -1.75 22.91 16.09
N THR A 233 -2.02 23.06 17.38
CA THR A 233 -1.19 23.83 18.31
C THR A 233 -0.10 22.94 18.91
N PHE A 234 1.09 23.50 19.14
CA PHE A 234 2.21 22.79 19.77
C PHE A 234 2.47 23.34 21.17
N THR A 235 2.76 22.44 22.11
CA THR A 235 3.24 22.83 23.43
C THR A 235 4.68 23.33 23.36
N LYS A 236 5.12 24.05 24.41
CA LYS A 236 6.47 24.64 24.49
C LYS A 236 7.54 23.54 24.44
N GLU A 237 7.24 22.42 25.08
CA GLU A 237 8.11 21.25 25.25
C GLU A 237 8.29 20.48 23.93
N GLU A 238 7.22 20.35 23.14
CA GLU A 238 7.26 19.69 21.83
C GLU A 238 8.12 20.46 20.83
N ILE A 239 8.00 21.78 20.81
CA ILE A 239 8.81 22.66 19.96
C ILE A 239 10.30 22.53 20.31
N VAL A 240 10.62 22.58 21.61
CA VAL A 240 12.00 22.44 22.08
C VAL A 240 12.57 21.08 21.71
N SER A 241 11.84 19.99 21.96
CA SER A 241 12.29 18.63 21.68
C SER A 241 12.70 18.46 20.21
N GLU A 242 11.86 18.95 19.30
CA GLU A 242 12.09 18.81 17.87
C GLU A 242 13.26 19.65 17.35
N VAL A 243 13.35 20.90 17.79
CA VAL A 243 14.48 21.76 17.39
C VAL A 243 15.78 21.23 17.95
N ARG A 244 15.80 20.68 19.18
CA ARG A 244 16.98 20.00 19.73
C ARG A 244 17.40 18.80 18.89
N ALA A 245 16.45 18.00 18.41
CA ALA A 245 16.76 16.87 17.51
C ALA A 245 17.39 17.36 16.18
N SER A 246 16.88 18.46 15.62
CA SER A 246 17.43 19.08 14.39
C SER A 246 18.84 19.66 14.59
N LEU A 247 19.09 20.30 15.74
CA LEU A 247 20.42 20.85 16.03
C LEU A 247 21.44 19.73 16.28
N LYS A 248 21.04 18.62 16.91
CA LYS A 248 21.89 17.43 17.07
C LYS A 248 22.26 16.82 15.72
N SER A 249 21.31 16.67 14.80
CA SER A 249 21.59 16.11 13.47
C SER A 249 22.53 16.98 12.63
N LYS A 250 22.54 18.30 12.87
CA LYS A 250 23.49 19.26 12.27
C LYS A 250 24.81 19.38 13.06
N ALA A 251 25.02 18.57 14.11
CA ALA A 251 26.15 18.66 15.03
C ALA A 251 26.34 20.04 15.70
N LEU A 252 25.25 20.81 15.82
CA LEU A 252 25.22 22.12 16.48
C LEU A 252 24.89 22.02 17.97
N LEU A 253 24.32 20.88 18.39
CA LEU A 253 24.06 20.52 19.79
C LEU A 253 24.75 19.19 20.10
N GLY A 254 25.54 19.14 21.17
CA GLY A 254 26.31 17.97 21.58
C GLY A 254 25.54 17.02 22.48
N ASP A 255 26.28 16.22 23.24
CA ASP A 255 25.70 15.21 24.14
C ASP A 255 24.94 15.83 25.32
N GLU A 256 23.93 15.10 25.82
CA GLU A 256 23.27 15.41 27.08
C GLU A 256 24.26 15.29 28.23
N ILE A 257 24.41 16.35 29.01
CA ILE A 257 25.39 16.41 30.11
C ILE A 257 24.74 16.46 31.48
N VAL A 258 23.51 17.00 31.58
CA VAL A 258 22.81 17.09 32.87
C VAL A 258 21.31 17.21 32.68
N LYS A 259 20.55 16.72 33.66
CA LYS A 259 19.11 16.98 33.79
C LYS A 259 18.86 18.00 34.90
N PHE A 260 18.70 19.26 34.52
CA PHE A 260 18.42 20.37 35.41
C PHE A 260 17.01 20.22 36.03
N ASN A 261 16.90 20.40 37.35
CA ASN A 261 15.67 20.25 38.13
C ASN A 261 14.86 18.96 37.86
N GLY A 262 15.52 17.89 37.42
CA GLY A 262 14.90 16.59 37.16
C GLY A 262 13.99 16.53 35.93
N ASN A 263 13.75 17.64 35.23
CA ASN A 263 12.82 17.73 34.10
C ASN A 263 13.41 18.40 32.85
N MET A 264 14.48 19.19 32.97
CA MET A 264 15.08 19.92 31.84
C MET A 264 16.41 19.29 31.44
N ASN A 265 16.41 18.58 30.31
CA ASN A 265 17.63 18.01 29.73
C ASN A 265 18.51 19.12 29.13
N ILE A 266 19.80 19.16 29.49
CA ILE A 266 20.76 20.14 28.99
C ILE A 266 21.91 19.41 28.31
N ALA A 267 22.20 19.82 27.07
CA ALA A 267 23.30 19.31 26.27
C ALA A 267 24.48 20.30 26.15
N LYS A 268 25.63 19.82 25.67
CA LYS A 268 26.74 20.72 25.29
C LYS A 268 26.30 21.62 24.14
N GLY A 269 26.51 22.93 24.29
CA GLY A 269 26.07 23.93 23.32
C GLY A 269 24.63 24.39 23.46
N GLU A 270 23.87 23.91 24.45
CA GLU A 270 22.48 24.28 24.69
C GLU A 270 22.31 25.79 24.91
N LEU A 271 21.28 26.38 24.30
CA LEU A 271 20.91 27.78 24.55
C LEU A 271 19.79 27.85 25.59
N VAL A 272 20.10 28.43 26.74
CA VAL A 272 19.16 28.61 27.85
C VAL A 272 19.04 30.09 28.19
N LYS A 273 17.98 30.43 28.91
CA LYS A 273 17.66 31.79 29.30
C LYS A 273 17.37 31.85 30.79
N LEU A 274 17.85 32.91 31.46
CA LEU A 274 17.57 33.14 32.87
C LEU A 274 16.11 33.50 33.10
N THR A 275 15.48 32.88 34.10
CA THR A 275 14.12 33.24 34.53
C THR A 275 14.10 34.21 35.71
N ASN A 276 15.23 34.37 36.40
CA ASN A 276 15.47 35.35 37.48
C ASN A 276 16.84 36.01 37.26
N ASP A 277 17.06 37.16 37.91
CA ASP A 277 18.38 37.80 37.92
C ASP A 277 19.43 36.87 38.56
N LEU A 278 20.64 36.89 38.02
CA LEU A 278 21.74 36.04 38.44
C LEU A 278 22.95 36.90 38.84
N GLU A 279 23.38 36.77 40.09
CA GLU A 279 24.58 37.41 40.61
C GLU A 279 25.73 36.40 40.78
N ILE A 280 26.81 36.59 40.01
CA ILE A 280 28.02 35.77 40.04
C ILE A 280 29.16 36.58 40.67
N LYS A 281 29.84 35.98 41.65
CA LYS A 281 31.07 36.55 42.22
C LYS A 281 32.24 36.11 41.34
N THR A 282 32.93 37.06 40.71
CA THR A 282 34.09 36.80 39.82
C THR A 282 35.43 37.09 40.49
N GLY A 283 35.44 37.47 41.78
CA GLY A 283 36.63 37.70 42.61
C GLY A 283 36.28 38.09 44.04
N LEU A 284 37.28 38.46 44.87
CA LEU A 284 37.07 38.79 46.30
C LEU A 284 36.04 39.92 46.54
N PHE A 285 35.92 40.86 45.59
CA PHE A 285 34.98 42.01 45.70
C PHE A 285 34.24 42.34 44.39
N LYS A 286 34.41 41.54 43.34
CA LYS A 286 33.76 41.78 42.03
C LYS A 286 32.56 40.86 41.86
N LYS A 287 31.43 41.46 41.53
CA LYS A 287 30.20 40.77 41.19
C LYS A 287 29.72 41.22 39.82
N VAL A 288 29.19 40.28 39.05
CA VAL A 288 28.51 40.55 37.80
C VAL A 288 27.06 40.11 37.95
N THR A 289 26.14 40.99 37.59
CA THR A 289 24.71 40.71 37.61
C THR A 289 24.22 40.58 36.19
N PHE A 290 23.46 39.52 35.94
CA PHE A 290 22.77 39.27 34.68
C PHE A 290 21.27 39.33 34.94
N GLU A 291 20.57 40.14 34.15
CA GLU A 291 19.13 40.30 34.27
C GLU A 291 18.40 39.05 33.78
N LYS A 292 17.19 38.83 34.31
CA LYS A 292 16.20 37.90 33.75
C LYS A 292 16.11 38.10 32.23
N GLY A 293 16.06 36.98 31.50
CA GLY A 293 16.02 37.00 30.03
C GLY A 293 17.39 36.94 29.37
N THR A 294 18.49 37.07 30.12
CA THR A 294 19.85 36.90 29.56
C THR A 294 20.02 35.46 29.07
N GLU A 295 20.57 35.31 27.86
CA GLU A 295 20.88 34.01 27.27
C GLU A 295 22.27 33.51 27.68
N LEU A 296 22.36 32.20 27.89
CA LEU A 296 23.61 31.50 28.16
C LEU A 296 23.76 30.35 27.15
N LYS A 297 24.96 30.17 26.63
CA LYS A 297 25.33 28.98 25.88
C LYS A 297 26.08 28.02 26.79
N VAL A 298 25.49 26.86 27.07
CA VAL A 298 26.10 25.87 27.95
C VAL A 298 27.33 25.25 27.29
N ILE A 299 28.44 25.20 28.03
CA ILE A 299 29.70 24.60 27.57
C ILE A 299 29.86 23.22 28.20
N ASP A 300 29.73 23.12 29.52
CA ASP A 300 29.86 21.86 30.27
C ASP A 300 29.18 21.91 31.63
N ALA A 301 29.07 20.77 32.31
CA ALA A 301 28.59 20.65 33.68
C ALA A 301 29.41 19.62 34.46
N TYR A 302 29.91 19.99 35.64
CA TYR A 302 30.77 19.14 36.46
C TYR A 302 30.69 19.54 37.95
N LYS A 303 31.42 18.83 38.82
CA LYS A 303 31.48 19.12 40.26
C LYS A 303 32.76 19.88 40.62
N VAL A 304 32.63 20.95 41.39
CA VAL A 304 33.75 21.66 42.02
C VAL A 304 33.58 21.54 43.52
N LYS A 305 34.53 20.89 44.22
CA LYS A 305 34.44 20.61 45.67
C LYS A 305 33.08 20.00 46.05
N ASP A 306 32.69 18.95 45.32
CA ASP A 306 31.40 18.23 45.40
C ASP A 306 30.13 19.02 45.10
N LYS A 307 30.23 20.30 44.74
CA LYS A 307 29.09 21.13 44.35
C LYS A 307 28.90 21.13 42.83
N PRO A 308 27.69 20.87 42.31
CA PRO A 308 27.43 20.92 40.88
C PRO A 308 27.54 22.35 40.34
N VAL A 309 28.31 22.51 39.27
CA VAL A 309 28.61 23.79 38.60
C VAL A 309 28.39 23.63 37.10
N MET A 310 27.73 24.61 36.50
CA MET A 310 27.55 24.72 35.05
C MET A 310 28.55 25.73 34.51
N LYS A 311 29.32 25.32 33.51
CA LYS A 311 30.16 26.23 32.72
C LYS A 311 29.35 26.72 31.53
N ALA A 312 29.13 28.02 31.43
CA ALA A 312 28.35 28.62 30.35
C ALA A 312 28.98 29.91 29.82
N ARG A 313 28.73 30.21 28.55
CA ARG A 313 29.16 31.45 27.89
C ARG A 313 28.05 32.48 27.92
N ILE A 314 28.35 33.68 28.39
CA ILE A 314 27.45 34.84 28.40
C ILE A 314 28.23 36.02 27.79
N LYS A 315 27.68 36.67 26.75
CA LYS A 315 28.32 37.81 26.06
C LYS A 315 29.82 37.59 25.73
N ASN A 316 30.15 36.40 25.23
CA ASN A 316 31.51 35.93 24.87
C ASN A 316 32.49 35.61 26.01
N GLU A 317 32.08 35.73 27.26
CA GLU A 317 32.88 35.34 28.42
C GLU A 317 32.34 34.05 29.06
N GLU A 318 33.23 33.25 29.67
CA GLU A 318 32.88 31.97 30.30
C GLU A 318 32.74 32.12 31.81
N TYR A 319 31.65 31.59 32.34
CA TYR A 319 31.31 31.65 33.75
C TYR A 319 31.05 30.26 34.30
N GLU A 320 31.56 30.01 35.50
CA GLU A 320 31.24 28.84 36.31
C GLU A 320 30.17 29.20 37.34
N ILE A 321 28.99 28.61 37.17
CA ILE A 321 27.79 29.01 37.90
C ILE A 321 27.29 27.83 38.72
N PRO A 322 27.27 27.93 40.07
CA PRO A 322 26.65 26.92 40.92
C PRO A 322 25.20 26.66 40.52
N PHE A 323 24.80 25.39 40.43
CA PHE A 323 23.45 25.02 40.00
C PHE A 323 22.35 25.61 40.90
N ASN A 324 22.61 25.76 42.20
CA ASN A 324 21.66 26.34 43.15
C ASN A 324 21.37 27.83 42.94
N LYS A 325 22.15 28.51 42.10
CA LYS A 325 21.92 29.91 41.69
C LYS A 325 21.18 30.03 40.36
N LEU A 326 21.09 28.94 39.60
CA LEU A 326 20.51 28.96 38.28
C LEU A 326 18.99 28.81 38.36
N ASN A 327 18.29 29.66 37.60
CA ASN A 327 16.89 29.49 37.28
C ASN A 327 16.77 29.65 35.77
N LEU A 328 16.49 28.55 35.07
CA LEU A 328 16.68 28.43 33.63
C LEU A 328 15.41 27.94 32.94
N GLU A 329 15.20 28.44 31.73
CA GLU A 329 14.34 27.85 30.72
C GLU A 329 15.08 27.76 29.39
N TYR A 330 14.54 27.02 28.41
CA TYR A 330 15.09 27.03 27.06
C TYR A 330 14.96 28.42 26.43
N SER A 331 15.95 28.85 25.66
CA SER A 331 15.94 30.14 24.97
C SER A 331 14.76 30.25 23.99
N ASP A 332 14.24 31.46 23.83
CA ASP A 332 13.16 31.75 22.87
C ASP A 332 13.61 31.51 21.41
N LYS A 333 14.92 31.42 21.16
CA LYS A 333 15.50 31.08 19.85
C LYS A 333 15.06 29.71 19.33
N TYR A 334 14.71 28.78 20.21
CA TYR A 334 14.12 27.50 19.79
C TYR A 334 12.78 27.71 19.06
N PHE A 335 11.96 28.67 19.51
CA PHE A 335 10.66 28.97 18.90
C PHE A 335 10.82 29.72 17.57
N ASN A 336 11.81 30.61 17.48
CA ASN A 336 12.12 31.31 16.24
C ASN A 336 12.68 30.35 15.18
N GLU A 337 13.65 29.51 15.56
CA GLU A 337 14.19 28.46 14.69
C GLU A 337 13.07 27.51 14.24
N PHE A 338 12.15 27.13 15.14
CA PHE A 338 10.97 26.32 14.83
C PHE A 338 10.08 26.97 13.76
N LYS A 339 9.74 28.24 13.94
CA LYS A 339 8.92 29.04 13.03
C LYS A 339 9.58 29.18 11.65
N ASP A 340 10.89 29.42 11.60
CA ASP A 340 11.61 29.69 10.35
C ASP A 340 11.78 28.46 9.44
N GLN A 341 11.83 27.24 10.01
CA GLN A 341 11.82 26.00 9.21
C GLN A 341 10.50 25.23 9.28
N SER A 342 9.43 25.85 9.77
CA SER A 342 8.12 25.22 9.96
C SER A 342 7.59 24.52 8.70
N LYS A 343 7.75 25.14 7.52
CA LYS A 343 7.35 24.54 6.23
C LYS A 343 8.15 23.29 5.86
N ALA A 344 9.48 23.34 5.97
CA ALA A 344 10.36 22.19 5.68
C ALA A 344 10.25 21.06 6.73
N ARG A 345 9.91 21.42 7.98
CA ARG A 345 9.64 20.46 9.06
C ARG A 345 8.27 19.81 8.91
N PHE A 346 7.24 20.54 8.48
CA PHE A 346 5.95 19.94 8.11
C PHE A 346 6.14 18.85 7.05
N ASP A 347 6.94 19.10 6.02
CA ASP A 347 7.23 18.12 4.97
C ASP A 347 8.08 16.92 5.47
N SER A 348 9.00 17.14 6.42
CA SER A 348 9.82 16.05 7.01
C SER A 348 9.08 15.21 8.07
N ARG A 349 8.14 15.81 8.80
CA ARG A 349 7.44 15.18 9.94
C ARG A 349 6.28 14.30 9.52
N HIS A 350 5.73 14.52 8.32
CA HIS A 350 4.71 13.65 7.71
C HIS A 350 5.19 12.20 7.50
N LYS A 351 6.51 11.94 7.49
CA LYS A 351 7.05 10.62 7.18
C LYS A 351 7.38 9.73 8.38
N THR A 352 7.68 10.29 9.57
CA THR A 352 8.43 9.50 10.58
C THR A 352 7.69 9.32 11.91
N GLU A 353 7.10 10.37 12.48
CA GLU A 353 6.38 10.27 13.78
C GLU A 353 4.98 9.67 13.62
N VAL A 354 4.22 10.13 12.62
CA VAL A 354 2.91 9.54 12.27
C VAL A 354 3.06 8.05 11.97
N TYR A 355 4.14 7.66 11.29
CA TYR A 355 4.41 6.26 10.98
C TYR A 355 4.76 5.43 12.21
N THR A 356 5.42 6.02 13.21
CA THR A 356 5.90 5.31 14.41
C THR A 356 4.79 5.12 15.44
N GLU A 357 3.97 6.14 15.72
CA GLU A 357 2.82 5.98 16.63
C GLU A 357 1.69 5.17 15.99
N PHE A 358 1.48 5.30 14.67
CA PHE A 358 0.60 4.41 13.90
C PHE A 358 1.10 2.96 13.96
N ARG A 359 2.42 2.75 13.90
CA ARG A 359 3.04 1.43 14.07
C ARG A 359 2.86 0.86 15.47
N GLU A 360 2.98 1.65 16.54
CA GLU A 360 2.71 1.17 17.91
C GLU A 360 1.22 0.84 18.14
N GLN A 361 0.29 1.65 17.62
CA GLN A 361 -1.14 1.35 17.68
C GLN A 361 -1.51 0.12 16.85
N LEU A 362 -0.90 -0.05 15.67
CA LEU A 362 -1.02 -1.27 14.86
C LEU A 362 -0.44 -2.48 15.58
N LEU A 363 0.69 -2.34 16.28
CA LEU A 363 1.28 -3.43 17.06
C LEU A 363 0.38 -3.86 18.22
N LYS A 364 -0.23 -2.91 18.96
CA LYS A 364 -1.23 -3.21 20.00
C LYS A 364 -2.52 -3.85 19.44
N GLN A 365 -2.99 -3.41 18.27
CA GLN A 365 -4.13 -4.04 17.59
C GLN A 365 -3.79 -5.42 17.03
N LYS A 366 -2.57 -5.62 16.51
CA LYS A 366 -2.09 -6.90 15.97
C LYS A 366 -1.87 -7.94 17.06
N ALA A 367 -1.49 -7.52 18.27
CA ALA A 367 -1.40 -8.40 19.43
C ALA A 367 -2.77 -8.97 19.85
N ASN A 368 -3.86 -8.23 19.58
CA ASN A 368 -5.24 -8.61 19.93
C ASN A 368 -6.09 -8.99 18.69
N ALA A 369 -5.51 -9.04 17.48
CA ALA A 369 -6.22 -9.38 16.26
C ALA A 369 -6.34 -10.91 16.09
N PRO A 370 -7.50 -11.43 15.64
CA PRO A 370 -7.67 -12.86 15.41
C PRO A 370 -6.70 -13.35 14.34
N LYS A 371 -6.09 -14.52 14.55
CA LYS A 371 -4.97 -15.03 13.75
C LYS A 371 -5.36 -15.54 12.34
N ASP A 372 -6.64 -15.62 12.00
CA ASP A 372 -7.12 -16.19 10.74
C ASP A 372 -7.85 -15.15 9.85
N ASN A 373 -7.47 -15.14 8.56
CA ASN A 373 -8.04 -14.27 7.53
C ASN A 373 -9.27 -14.94 6.87
N LEU A 374 -10.47 -14.43 7.15
CA LEU A 374 -11.75 -14.99 6.69
C LEU A 374 -12.06 -14.77 5.19
N ASN A 375 -11.19 -14.12 4.40
CA ASN A 375 -11.43 -13.78 2.99
C ASN A 375 -10.38 -14.29 1.98
N ALA A 376 -9.50 -15.21 2.36
CA ALA A 376 -8.65 -15.93 1.40
C ALA A 376 -9.21 -17.34 1.12
N PRO A 377 -9.39 -17.79 -0.14
CA PRO A 377 -9.70 -19.17 -0.42
C PRO A 377 -8.45 -20.04 -0.18
N ASN A 378 -8.38 -20.62 1.02
CA ASN A 378 -7.65 -21.83 1.41
C ASN A 378 -6.55 -22.32 0.46
N GLN A 379 -5.37 -21.70 0.50
CA GLN A 379 -4.15 -22.49 0.31
C GLN A 379 -3.83 -23.18 1.63
N ARG A 380 -4.25 -24.44 1.76
CA ARG A 380 -3.65 -25.31 2.78
C ARG A 380 -2.16 -25.46 2.44
N ILE A 381 -1.32 -24.79 3.22
CA ILE A 381 0.11 -25.09 3.32
C ILE A 381 0.21 -26.56 3.74
N LYS A 382 0.77 -27.42 2.87
CA LYS A 382 1.15 -28.78 3.28
C LYS A 382 2.24 -28.65 4.34
N ASN A 383 1.99 -29.22 5.51
CA ASN A 383 2.95 -29.32 6.59
C ASN A 383 4.12 -30.24 6.14
N PRO A 384 5.40 -29.83 6.24
CA PRO A 384 6.53 -30.67 5.82
C PRO A 384 6.74 -31.93 6.68
N ASN A 385 6.05 -32.07 7.81
CA ASN A 385 6.24 -33.16 8.76
C ASN A 385 4.97 -34.00 8.95
N THR A 386 4.60 -34.79 7.93
CA THR A 386 3.69 -35.93 8.14
C THR A 386 4.40 -37.19 7.68
N PRO A 387 4.63 -38.19 8.55
CA PRO A 387 5.26 -39.43 8.15
C PRO A 387 4.38 -40.18 7.14
N ASN A 388 5.01 -40.76 6.13
CA ASN A 388 4.39 -41.69 5.18
C ASN A 388 3.61 -42.76 5.96
N ARG A 389 2.28 -42.76 5.83
CA ARG A 389 1.46 -43.91 6.24
C ARG A 389 1.37 -44.87 5.06
N ASN A 390 2.06 -45.99 5.23
CA ASN A 390 1.95 -47.19 4.42
C ASN A 390 0.48 -47.55 4.17
N THR A 391 0.14 -47.75 2.90
CA THR A 391 -1.02 -48.53 2.46
C THR A 391 -0.82 -49.99 2.85
N PRO A 392 -1.79 -50.66 3.51
CA PRO A 392 -1.93 -52.10 3.37
C PRO A 392 -2.61 -52.36 2.02
N LYS A 393 -1.99 -53.21 1.20
CA LYS A 393 -2.71 -53.94 0.15
C LYS A 393 -3.79 -54.77 0.82
N TYR A 394 -5.04 -54.63 0.38
CA TYR A 394 -5.94 -55.70 -0.05
C TYR A 394 -7.05 -55.09 -0.91
#